data_AF-A0A8T5SGX9-F1
#
_entry.id   AF-A0A8T5SGX9-F1
#
_cell.length_a   1.000
_cell.length_b   1.000
_cell.length_c   1.000
_cell.angle_alpha   90.00
_cell.angle_beta   90.00
_cell.angle_gamma   90.00
#
_symmetry.space_group_name_H-M   'P 1'
#
loop_
_entity.id
_entity.type
_entity.pdbx_description
1 polymer ?
#
loop_
_entity_poly.entity_id
_entity_poly.type
_entity_poly.pdbx_seq_one_letter_code
_entity_poly.pdbx_strand_id
1 'polypeptide(L)'
;MSTNLGEEDILRKKIWKIINLIQANQLFVHYKELNIKHSTDNGKKLQSRNLPEILTLCILNAIVANSAMLLIGGHGGGKTSLTKILGRMFTASSLNDIETSIIRGHPQLTEEKLIGTLKLGKLMKEGEEVVVWRQFVTNFWKIIDEVNRLTPYAQDILLSLLAEGTVKYYDSIRTINKYCLFATINPNDVGTFELSQPFLDRFGISVPIAMPASHDLQLILAGKDEKYSGRDELIQVPKVLNIDELMEIWYYVNRITFTSEVNNYIHAIIREFTLCSRVDKGNIEELKPSTGLCTGCHFNTVQNICNKIDSILSVRVAKDLLRYSKALAWLLGISTIDVNIVNTIAPYVISHRVIYVKRELDKSPYFGKRYEFSKNMLKIVQKRFKNREPCYQISERFREGNSKETDLAELIKFEKNDLIVKFDLIPFVNSVNNKNYPPLAQEIKEAAKKGDINTLAKIRNDLLEDIDFPNRGDLIEWCNHELYKQTVTDYIIKFSYWKDIWADIAAEFSNLDQPLKDAFSQRQTKQIRTEDLIIEINVTGTNEDSLVNIQISGGSEALKLRSLMDKLEYIEKQD
;
A
#
# COMPACT_ATOMS: atom_id res chain seq x y z
N MET A 1 -28.84 7.08 2.36
CA MET A 1 -27.71 8.04 2.48
C MET A 1 -27.30 8.43 3.92
N SER A 2 -27.94 7.96 5.00
CA SER A 2 -27.65 8.48 6.37
C SER A 2 -27.12 7.49 7.42
N THR A 3 -26.88 6.21 7.09
CA THR A 3 -26.39 5.20 8.05
C THR A 3 -24.87 4.95 7.97
N ASN A 4 -24.28 4.85 6.76
CA ASN A 4 -22.84 4.50 6.61
C ASN A 4 -21.83 5.62 6.93
N LEU A 5 -22.19 6.89 6.74
CA LEU A 5 -21.33 8.01 7.17
C LEU A 5 -21.12 7.98 8.70
N GLY A 6 -22.08 7.44 9.46
CA GLY A 6 -21.98 7.30 10.91
C GLY A 6 -20.91 6.30 11.34
N GLU A 7 -20.91 5.09 10.76
CA GLU A 7 -20.00 4.01 11.17
C GLU A 7 -18.54 4.30 10.82
N GLU A 8 -18.27 4.75 9.59
CA GLU A 8 -16.91 5.15 9.18
C GLU A 8 -16.38 6.29 10.07
N ASP A 9 -17.20 7.29 10.36
CA ASP A 9 -16.83 8.38 11.26
C ASP A 9 -16.59 7.92 12.69
N ILE A 10 -17.34 6.93 13.19
CA ILE A 10 -17.12 6.32 14.51
C ILE A 10 -15.75 5.62 14.54
N LEU A 11 -15.42 4.82 13.53
CA LEU A 11 -14.12 4.14 13.41
C LEU A 11 -12.97 5.15 13.31
N ARG A 12 -13.14 6.20 12.51
CA ARG A 12 -12.16 7.30 12.41
C ARG A 12 -11.98 8.02 13.75
N LYS A 13 -13.07 8.30 14.48
CA LYS A 13 -13.01 8.89 15.84
C LYS A 13 -12.28 7.97 16.83
N LYS A 14 -12.42 6.66 16.72
CA LYS A 14 -11.64 5.69 17.53
C LYS A 14 -10.15 5.78 17.25
N ILE A 15 -9.73 5.91 15.98
CA ILE A 15 -8.32 6.12 15.63
C ILE A 15 -7.79 7.44 16.20
N TRP A 16 -8.57 8.54 16.09
CA TRP A 16 -8.21 9.81 16.73
C TRP A 16 -8.10 9.71 18.25
N LYS A 17 -8.97 8.90 18.89
CA LYS A 17 -8.87 8.60 20.32
C LYS A 17 -7.56 7.90 20.67
N ILE A 18 -7.05 6.99 19.82
CA ILE A 18 -5.74 6.36 20.02
C ILE A 18 -4.62 7.40 20.02
N ILE A 19 -4.62 8.31 19.03
CA ILE A 19 -3.62 9.40 18.93
C ILE A 19 -3.66 10.24 20.21
N ASN A 20 -4.85 10.72 20.57
CA ASN A 20 -5.04 11.60 21.72
C ASN A 20 -4.64 10.93 23.04
N LEU A 21 -4.96 9.65 23.23
CA LEU A 21 -4.60 8.91 24.44
C LEU A 21 -3.09 8.71 24.58
N ILE A 22 -2.39 8.39 23.49
CA ILE A 22 -0.94 8.21 23.51
C ILE A 22 -0.24 9.53 23.83
N GLN A 23 -0.72 10.64 23.24
CA GLN A 23 -0.14 11.96 23.51
C GLN A 23 -0.47 12.48 24.91
N ALA A 24 -1.75 12.40 25.33
CA ALA A 24 -2.20 12.93 26.62
C ALA A 24 -1.56 12.20 27.81
N ASN A 25 -1.35 10.88 27.69
CA ASN A 25 -0.71 10.06 28.71
C ASN A 25 0.81 9.94 28.50
N GLN A 26 1.39 10.66 27.54
CA GLN A 26 2.83 10.66 27.24
C GLN A 26 3.44 9.25 27.08
N LEU A 27 2.65 8.31 26.57
CA LEU A 27 3.08 6.91 26.38
C LEU A 27 4.19 6.77 25.34
N PHE A 28 4.38 7.79 24.51
CA PHE A 28 5.47 7.91 23.57
C PHE A 28 5.78 9.39 23.32
N VAL A 29 7.01 9.80 23.62
CA VAL A 29 7.40 11.22 23.61
C VAL A 29 8.46 11.47 22.55
N HIS A 30 8.05 12.14 21.46
CA HIS A 30 8.93 12.66 20.41
C HIS A 30 8.34 13.95 19.84
N TYR A 31 9.13 15.02 19.83
CA TYR A 31 8.67 16.35 19.41
C TYR A 31 8.41 16.51 17.90
N LYS A 32 8.90 15.59 17.06
CA LYS A 32 8.90 15.80 15.60
C LYS A 32 7.50 15.67 15.01
N GLU A 33 7.09 16.71 14.29
CA GLU A 33 5.80 16.78 13.62
C GLU A 33 5.88 16.44 12.13
N LEU A 34 4.88 15.69 11.65
CA LEU A 34 4.58 15.50 10.24
C LEU A 34 3.70 16.64 9.77
N ASN A 35 4.28 17.56 8.99
CA ASN A 35 3.53 18.60 8.31
C ASN A 35 2.83 18.02 7.08
N ILE A 36 1.51 17.99 7.12
CA ILE A 36 0.66 17.47 6.05
C ILE A 36 0.00 18.65 5.36
N LYS A 37 0.23 18.76 4.05
CA LYS A 37 -0.45 19.73 3.19
C LYS A 37 -1.41 18.98 2.31
N HIS A 38 -2.64 19.48 2.19
CA HIS A 38 -3.62 18.93 1.29
C HIS A 38 -4.56 20.03 0.78
N SER A 39 -5.12 19.80 -0.39
CA SER A 39 -6.12 20.65 -1.01
C SER A 39 -7.50 20.22 -0.52
N THR A 40 -8.36 21.18 -0.17
CA THR A 40 -9.78 20.86 0.12
C THR A 40 -10.50 20.41 -1.16
N ASP A 41 -11.58 19.62 -1.04
CA ASP A 41 -12.38 19.07 -2.16
C ASP A 41 -12.84 20.10 -3.23
N ASN A 42 -12.75 21.41 -2.96
CA ASN A 42 -13.02 22.48 -3.94
C ASN A 42 -11.76 23.07 -4.62
N GLY A 43 -10.57 22.48 -4.46
CA GLY A 43 -9.31 22.86 -5.13
C GLY A 43 -8.74 24.26 -4.82
N LYS A 44 -9.45 25.09 -4.05
CA LYS A 44 -9.14 26.54 -3.92
C LYS A 44 -8.33 26.94 -2.68
N LYS A 45 -8.22 26.08 -1.65
CA LYS A 45 -7.44 26.40 -0.43
C LYS A 45 -6.57 25.22 0.00
N LEU A 46 -5.30 25.52 0.24
CA LEU A 46 -4.33 24.59 0.81
C LEU A 46 -4.47 24.62 2.34
N GLN A 47 -4.80 23.49 2.94
CA GLN A 47 -4.80 23.33 4.40
C GLN A 47 -3.49 22.67 4.85
N SER A 48 -3.01 23.07 6.02
CA SER A 48 -1.86 22.45 6.67
C SER A 48 -2.32 21.90 8.01
N ARG A 49 -1.97 20.64 8.29
CA ARG A 49 -2.19 19.99 9.58
C ARG A 49 -0.88 19.38 10.05
N ASN A 50 -0.55 19.58 11.31
CA ASN A 50 0.61 18.95 11.93
C ASN A 50 0.12 17.81 12.81
N LEU A 51 0.75 16.64 12.67
CA LEU A 51 0.50 15.48 13.51
C LEU A 51 1.83 14.90 14.02
N PRO A 52 1.84 14.14 15.13
CA PRO A 52 3.09 13.54 15.62
C PRO A 52 3.61 12.53 14.60
N GLU A 53 4.84 12.71 14.12
CA GLU A 53 5.34 12.04 12.92
C GLU A 53 5.35 10.52 13.06
N ILE A 54 6.08 10.02 14.07
CA ILE A 54 6.28 8.59 14.28
C ILE A 54 4.96 7.89 14.58
N LEU A 55 4.14 8.46 15.46
CA LEU A 55 2.85 7.90 15.84
C LEU A 55 1.89 7.82 14.65
N THR A 56 1.82 8.89 13.86
CA THR A 56 0.98 8.93 12.65
C THR A 56 1.40 7.83 11.69
N LEU A 57 2.69 7.70 11.40
CA LEU A 57 3.21 6.68 10.48
C LEU A 57 2.99 5.25 11.00
N CYS A 58 3.09 5.01 12.31
CA CYS A 58 2.75 3.72 12.91
C CYS A 58 1.26 3.38 12.77
N ILE A 59 0.39 4.38 12.94
CA ILE A 59 -1.06 4.22 12.73
C ILE A 59 -1.36 3.96 11.26
N LEU A 60 -0.72 4.67 10.33
CA LEU A 60 -0.87 4.42 8.90
C LEU A 60 -0.47 2.98 8.56
N ASN A 61 0.62 2.45 9.14
CA ASN A 61 0.97 1.04 8.98
C ASN A 61 -0.17 0.12 9.47
N ALA A 62 -0.74 0.37 10.65
CA ALA A 62 -1.82 -0.44 11.20
C ALA A 62 -3.09 -0.48 10.33
N ILE A 63 -3.45 0.63 9.70
CA ILE A 63 -4.67 0.74 8.86
C ILE A 63 -4.44 0.41 7.38
N VAL A 64 -3.20 0.13 6.97
CA VAL A 64 -2.90 -0.42 5.65
C VAL A 64 -2.90 -1.94 5.75
N ALA A 65 -3.65 -2.60 4.85
CA ALA A 65 -3.74 -4.05 4.80
C ALA A 65 -2.38 -4.72 4.50
N ASN A 66 -2.06 -5.78 5.24
CA ASN A 66 -0.86 -6.62 5.04
C ASN A 66 0.42 -5.81 4.96
N SER A 67 0.57 -4.87 5.90
CA SER A 67 1.64 -3.89 5.94
C SER A 67 2.82 -4.35 6.79
N ALA A 68 3.99 -3.82 6.45
CA ALA A 68 5.21 -3.98 7.23
C ALA A 68 5.94 -2.63 7.31
N MET A 69 6.36 -2.23 8.50
CA MET A 69 7.07 -0.98 8.75
C MET A 69 8.43 -1.23 9.42
N LEU A 70 9.43 -0.40 9.05
CA LEU A 70 10.73 -0.34 9.74
C LEU A 70 10.83 0.90 10.64
N LEU A 71 11.25 0.69 11.88
CA LEU A 71 11.58 1.72 12.86
C LEU A 71 13.10 1.73 13.09
N ILE A 72 13.81 2.70 12.51
CA ILE A 72 15.28 2.76 12.54
C ILE A 72 15.74 3.77 13.58
N GLY A 73 16.46 3.32 14.61
CA GLY A 73 17.03 4.25 15.60
C GLY A 73 17.81 3.54 16.70
N GLY A 74 18.55 4.29 17.51
CA GLY A 74 19.35 3.74 18.62
C GLY A 74 18.52 3.08 19.74
N HIS A 75 19.20 2.43 20.68
CA HIS A 75 18.56 1.86 21.88
C HIS A 75 17.85 2.94 22.72
N GLY A 76 16.76 2.57 23.39
CA GLY A 76 16.04 3.49 24.30
C GLY A 76 15.08 4.47 23.61
N GLY A 77 14.91 4.42 22.28
CA GLY A 77 13.97 5.29 21.56
C GLY A 77 12.47 4.93 21.71
N GLY A 78 12.08 4.04 22.62
CA GLY A 78 10.68 3.65 22.87
C GLY A 78 10.00 2.86 21.73
N LYS A 79 10.74 2.42 20.72
CA LYS A 79 10.21 1.79 19.48
C LYS A 79 9.36 0.55 19.77
N THR A 80 9.92 -0.42 20.50
CA THR A 80 9.24 -1.67 20.85
C THR A 80 8.09 -1.43 21.81
N SER A 81 8.21 -0.48 22.74
CA SER A 81 7.12 -0.12 23.66
C SER A 81 5.92 0.46 22.92
N LEU A 82 6.14 1.41 21.98
CA LEU A 82 5.07 1.99 21.17
C LEU A 82 4.31 0.92 20.38
N THR A 83 5.03 0.00 19.72
CA THR A 83 4.41 -1.06 18.91
C THR A 83 3.60 -2.04 19.76
N LYS A 84 4.01 -2.31 21.00
CA LYS A 84 3.22 -3.12 21.95
C LYS A 84 1.92 -2.43 22.37
N ILE A 85 2.00 -1.14 22.71
CA ILE A 85 0.86 -0.33 23.14
C ILE A 85 -0.16 -0.24 21.99
N LEU A 86 0.29 0.08 20.78
CA LEU A 86 -0.56 0.09 19.60
C LEU A 86 -1.18 -1.28 19.33
N GLY A 87 -0.42 -2.37 19.44
CA GLY A 87 -0.97 -3.72 19.26
C GLY A 87 -2.16 -4.01 20.14
N ARG A 88 -2.10 -3.62 21.43
CA ARG A 88 -3.24 -3.74 22.35
C ARG A 88 -4.42 -2.82 21.98
N MET A 89 -4.15 -1.57 21.63
CA MET A 89 -5.20 -0.59 21.30
C MET A 89 -5.94 -0.96 20.01
N PHE A 90 -5.25 -1.53 19.02
CA PHE A 90 -5.80 -1.90 17.72
C PHE A 90 -6.47 -3.28 17.68
N THR A 91 -5.96 -4.26 18.43
CA THR A 91 -6.42 -5.65 18.33
C THR A 91 -7.24 -6.13 19.53
N ALA A 92 -7.35 -5.32 20.59
CA ALA A 92 -7.94 -5.69 21.88
C ALA A 92 -7.27 -6.89 22.59
N SER A 93 -6.11 -7.36 22.10
CA SER A 93 -5.35 -8.47 22.64
C SER A 93 -4.74 -8.14 24.02
N SER A 94 -4.46 -9.17 24.82
CA SER A 94 -3.70 -8.97 26.06
C SER A 94 -2.25 -8.62 25.71
N LEU A 95 -1.55 -7.91 26.61
CA LEU A 95 -0.13 -7.64 26.39
C LEU A 95 0.71 -8.92 26.36
N ASN A 96 0.26 -9.98 27.04
CA ASN A 96 0.91 -11.27 27.00
C ASN A 96 0.81 -11.88 25.59
N ASP A 97 -0.35 -11.80 24.94
CA ASP A 97 -0.54 -12.28 23.56
C ASP A 97 0.27 -11.44 22.56
N ILE A 98 0.44 -10.14 22.83
CA ILE A 98 1.33 -9.29 22.04
C ILE A 98 2.79 -9.71 22.25
N GLU A 99 3.22 -9.98 23.49
CA GLU A 99 4.61 -10.39 23.82
C GLU A 99 5.01 -11.72 23.16
N THR A 100 4.10 -12.69 23.11
CA THR A 100 4.32 -13.97 22.41
C THR A 100 4.36 -13.83 20.89
N SER A 101 3.89 -12.70 20.35
CA SER A 101 3.95 -12.34 18.93
C SER A 101 5.21 -11.55 18.58
N ILE A 102 6.21 -11.53 19.46
CA ILE A 102 7.48 -10.83 19.26
C ILE A 102 8.59 -11.83 18.96
N ILE A 103 9.28 -11.61 17.86
CA ILE A 103 10.59 -12.19 17.60
C ILE A 103 11.65 -11.18 18.00
N ARG A 104 12.59 -11.60 18.84
CA ARG A 104 13.76 -10.79 19.19
C ARG A 104 14.95 -11.27 18.36
N GLY A 105 15.52 -10.36 17.59
CA GLY A 105 16.64 -10.61 16.71
C GLY A 105 17.86 -11.11 17.49
N HIS A 106 18.37 -12.26 17.08
CA HIS A 106 19.55 -12.85 17.69
C HIS A 106 20.32 -13.67 16.64
N PRO A 107 21.67 -13.59 16.58
CA PRO A 107 22.45 -14.33 15.58
C PRO A 107 22.30 -15.86 15.64
N GLN A 108 21.91 -16.40 16.79
CA GLN A 108 21.67 -17.84 16.99
C GLN A 108 20.18 -18.22 16.98
N LEU A 109 19.31 -17.36 16.42
CA LEU A 109 17.90 -17.67 16.32
C LEU A 109 17.70 -18.79 15.28
N THR A 110 17.16 -19.93 15.72
CA THR A 110 16.85 -21.06 14.84
C THR A 110 15.51 -20.86 14.15
N GLU A 111 15.31 -21.52 13.01
CA GLU A 111 14.02 -21.56 12.30
C GLU A 111 12.89 -22.02 13.23
N GLU A 112 13.14 -22.99 14.09
CA GLU A 112 12.19 -23.47 15.10
C GLU A 112 11.68 -22.37 16.06
N LYS A 113 12.60 -21.48 16.48
CA LYS A 113 12.28 -20.34 17.35
C LYS A 113 11.67 -19.17 16.57
N LEU A 114 11.80 -19.16 15.26
CA LEU A 114 11.23 -18.15 14.40
C LEU A 114 9.79 -18.51 13.99
N ILE A 115 9.58 -19.77 13.57
CA ILE A 115 8.39 -20.20 12.82
C ILE A 115 7.54 -21.21 13.58
N GLY A 116 8.10 -22.32 14.05
CA GLY A 116 7.31 -23.42 14.61
C GLY A 116 8.15 -24.64 14.92
N THR A 117 7.61 -25.59 15.68
CA THR A 117 8.29 -26.84 16.03
C THR A 117 7.40 -28.04 15.71
N LEU A 118 7.99 -29.23 15.56
CA LEU A 118 7.20 -30.45 15.42
C LEU A 118 6.60 -30.89 16.76
N LYS A 119 5.39 -31.44 16.71
CA LYS A 119 4.74 -32.06 17.87
C LYS A 119 5.37 -33.43 18.13
N LEU A 120 6.44 -33.44 18.94
CA LEU A 120 7.23 -34.65 19.26
C LEU A 120 6.38 -35.87 19.65
N GLY A 121 5.31 -35.67 20.43
CA GLY A 121 4.44 -36.76 20.86
C GLY A 121 3.70 -37.48 19.72
N LYS A 122 3.35 -36.79 18.63
CA LYS A 122 2.74 -37.40 17.44
C LYS A 122 3.80 -38.02 16.53
N LEU A 123 4.91 -37.31 16.34
CA LEU A 123 6.03 -37.81 15.54
C LEU A 123 6.56 -39.15 16.08
N MET A 124 6.77 -39.25 17.40
CA MET A 124 7.33 -40.47 18.01
C MET A 124 6.34 -41.64 18.11
N LYS A 125 5.02 -41.38 18.16
CA LYS A 125 4.00 -42.43 18.32
C LYS A 125 3.40 -42.90 17.00
N GLU A 126 3.13 -41.96 16.11
CA GLU A 126 2.33 -42.16 14.89
C GLU A 126 3.17 -41.95 13.62
N GLY A 127 4.41 -41.45 13.73
CA GLY A 127 5.23 -41.07 12.58
C GLY A 127 4.71 -39.83 11.84
N GLU A 128 3.76 -39.11 12.43
CA GLU A 128 3.07 -37.98 11.79
C GLU A 128 3.78 -36.64 12.10
N GLU A 129 4.19 -35.93 11.06
CA GLU A 129 4.80 -34.61 11.15
C GLU A 129 3.75 -33.51 11.32
N VAL A 130 3.33 -33.27 12.57
CA VAL A 130 2.40 -32.18 12.89
C VAL A 130 3.17 -30.95 13.38
N VAL A 131 3.11 -29.87 12.60
CA VAL A 131 3.74 -28.59 12.95
C VAL A 131 2.90 -27.80 13.95
N VAL A 132 3.56 -27.35 15.02
CA VAL A 132 3.05 -26.38 15.99
C VAL A 132 3.63 -25.01 15.64
N TRP A 133 2.81 -24.19 14.99
CA TRP A 133 3.20 -22.83 14.61
C TRP A 133 3.36 -21.93 15.82
N ARG A 134 4.39 -21.07 15.79
CA ARG A 134 4.56 -20.01 16.79
C ARG A 134 3.46 -18.97 16.67
N GLN A 135 3.13 -18.34 17.79
CA GLN A 135 2.14 -17.27 17.82
C GLN A 135 2.53 -16.08 16.92
N PHE A 136 3.82 -15.80 16.76
CA PHE A 136 4.30 -14.85 15.75
C PHE A 136 3.77 -15.14 14.34
N VAL A 137 3.67 -16.41 13.93
CA VAL A 137 3.16 -16.81 12.61
C VAL A 137 1.63 -16.66 12.56
N THR A 138 0.92 -17.09 13.61
CA THR A 138 -0.55 -17.15 13.61
C THR A 138 -1.25 -15.83 13.93
N ASN A 139 -0.64 -14.96 14.73
CA ASN A 139 -1.31 -13.76 15.26
C ASN A 139 -1.30 -12.62 14.24
N PHE A 140 -2.33 -11.77 14.29
CA PHE A 140 -2.45 -10.64 13.37
C PHE A 140 -1.33 -9.60 13.53
N TRP A 141 -1.02 -9.20 14.77
CA TRP A 141 -0.02 -8.20 15.08
C TRP A 141 1.35 -8.86 15.31
N LYS A 142 2.35 -8.46 14.53
CA LYS A 142 3.67 -9.08 14.53
C LYS A 142 4.75 -8.04 14.83
N ILE A 143 5.68 -8.37 15.71
CA ILE A 143 6.82 -7.49 16.03
C ILE A 143 8.13 -8.26 15.83
N ILE A 144 9.08 -7.67 15.11
CA ILE A 144 10.45 -8.15 14.99
C ILE A 144 11.38 -7.10 15.58
N ASP A 145 11.88 -7.34 16.78
CA ASP A 145 12.82 -6.44 17.43
C ASP A 145 14.24 -6.72 16.92
N GLU A 146 14.98 -5.68 16.54
CA GLU A 146 16.37 -5.76 16.06
C GLU A 146 16.54 -6.72 14.87
N VAL A 147 15.76 -6.52 13.81
CA VAL A 147 15.75 -7.38 12.61
C VAL A 147 17.13 -7.52 11.97
N ASN A 148 17.98 -6.51 12.09
CA ASN A 148 19.36 -6.53 11.59
C ASN A 148 20.30 -7.44 12.39
N ARG A 149 19.85 -8.10 13.46
CA ARG A 149 20.62 -9.15 14.17
C ARG A 149 20.25 -10.57 13.74
N LEU A 150 19.26 -10.71 12.86
CA LEU A 150 18.90 -11.99 12.27
C LEU A 150 19.92 -12.37 11.20
N THR A 151 20.30 -13.65 11.17
CA THR A 151 21.16 -14.18 10.11
C THR A 151 20.49 -14.06 8.74
N PRO A 152 21.24 -14.03 7.62
CA PRO A 152 20.65 -14.00 6.28
C PRO A 152 19.60 -15.10 6.07
N TYR A 153 19.86 -16.32 6.53
CA TYR A 153 18.91 -17.43 6.47
C TYR A 153 17.58 -17.14 7.20
N ALA A 154 17.63 -16.56 8.40
CA ALA A 154 16.42 -16.17 9.12
C ALA A 154 15.67 -15.02 8.43
N GLN A 155 16.39 -14.09 7.79
CA GLN A 155 15.79 -13.03 6.98
C GLN A 155 15.09 -13.59 5.73
N ASP A 156 15.66 -14.60 5.08
CA ASP A 156 15.07 -15.26 3.90
C ASP A 156 13.77 -16.01 4.25
N ILE A 157 13.71 -16.66 5.41
CA ILE A 157 12.47 -17.27 5.90
C ILE A 157 11.37 -16.21 6.09
N LEU A 158 11.71 -15.08 6.71
CA LEU A 158 10.78 -13.96 6.89
C LEU A 158 10.38 -13.29 5.56
N LEU A 159 11.26 -13.34 4.55
CA LEU A 159 10.97 -12.82 3.23
C LEU A 159 9.75 -13.53 2.63
N SER A 160 9.63 -14.85 2.79
CA SER A 160 8.47 -15.62 2.30
C SER A 160 7.17 -15.14 2.94
N LEU A 161 7.17 -14.91 4.26
CA LEU A 161 6.02 -14.33 4.98
C LEU A 161 5.64 -12.96 4.42
N LEU A 162 6.62 -12.07 4.25
CA LEU A 162 6.40 -10.71 3.74
C LEU A 162 6.07 -10.67 2.24
N ALA A 163 6.42 -11.72 1.51
CA ALA A 163 6.28 -11.80 0.07
C ALA A 163 4.96 -12.40 -0.38
N GLU A 164 4.64 -13.54 0.19
CA GLU A 164 3.57 -14.43 -0.25
C GLU A 164 2.45 -14.51 0.78
N GLY A 165 2.67 -13.98 2.00
CA GLY A 165 1.76 -14.20 3.10
C GLY A 165 1.71 -15.66 3.51
N THR A 166 2.76 -16.44 3.24
CA THR A 166 2.83 -17.86 3.59
C THR A 166 4.14 -18.18 4.27
N VAL A 167 4.11 -19.14 5.18
CA VAL A 167 5.30 -19.72 5.79
C VAL A 167 5.25 -21.22 5.58
N LYS A 168 6.39 -21.80 5.20
CA LYS A 168 6.58 -23.23 5.04
C LYS A 168 7.52 -23.73 6.14
N TYR A 169 7.23 -24.89 6.69
CA TYR A 169 8.09 -25.59 7.63
C TYR A 169 7.84 -27.09 7.47
N TYR A 170 8.88 -27.83 7.07
CA TYR A 170 8.73 -29.18 6.49
C TYR A 170 7.69 -29.16 5.33
N ASP A 171 6.83 -30.16 5.24
CA ASP A 171 5.75 -30.23 4.24
C ASP A 171 4.49 -29.45 4.65
N SER A 172 4.51 -28.78 5.80
CA SER A 172 3.38 -27.97 6.26
C SER A 172 3.48 -26.52 5.76
N ILE A 173 2.37 -26.01 5.23
CA ILE A 173 2.22 -24.64 4.77
C ILE A 173 1.19 -23.92 5.64
N ARG A 174 1.54 -22.74 6.15
CA ARG A 174 0.61 -21.85 6.84
C ARG A 174 0.43 -20.56 6.07
N THR A 175 -0.79 -20.35 5.59
CA THR A 175 -1.19 -19.07 4.99
C THR A 175 -1.59 -18.06 6.06
N ILE A 176 -1.07 -16.85 5.93
CA ILE A 176 -1.25 -15.68 6.78
C ILE A 176 -1.95 -14.63 5.92
N ASN A 177 -3.26 -14.74 5.84
CA ASN A 177 -4.07 -13.91 4.95
C ASN A 177 -4.10 -12.42 5.37
N LYS A 178 -3.89 -12.16 6.68
CA LYS A 178 -4.06 -10.85 7.30
C LYS A 178 -3.00 -10.63 8.37
N TYR A 179 -2.18 -9.60 8.24
CA TYR A 179 -1.21 -9.21 9.26
C TYR A 179 -0.89 -7.72 9.27
N CYS A 180 -0.34 -7.26 10.40
CA CYS A 180 0.36 -5.99 10.51
C CYS A 180 1.70 -6.23 11.20
N LEU A 181 2.80 -5.83 10.55
CA LEU A 181 4.15 -6.09 11.04
C LEU A 181 4.91 -4.81 11.34
N PHE A 182 5.59 -4.80 12.48
CA PHE A 182 6.54 -3.77 12.87
C PHE A 182 7.90 -4.41 13.10
N ALA A 183 8.93 -3.89 12.44
CA ALA A 183 10.31 -4.30 12.66
C ALA A 183 11.14 -3.11 13.13
N THR A 184 12.07 -3.35 14.06
CA THR A 184 13.00 -2.32 14.55
C THR A 184 14.40 -2.62 14.06
N ILE A 185 15.18 -1.57 13.80
CA ILE A 185 16.60 -1.65 13.46
C ILE A 185 17.37 -0.75 14.41
N ASN A 186 18.46 -1.27 14.98
CA ASN A 186 19.49 -0.46 15.58
C ASN A 186 20.75 -0.46 14.70
N PRO A 187 21.07 0.64 14.00
CA PRO A 187 22.17 0.66 13.04
C PRO A 187 23.56 0.58 13.68
N ASN A 188 23.70 0.91 14.97
CA ASN A 188 25.00 0.94 15.67
C ASN A 188 25.23 -0.30 16.54
N ASP A 189 24.38 -1.31 16.44
CA ASP A 189 24.49 -2.52 17.26
C ASP A 189 25.65 -3.41 16.81
N VAL A 190 26.14 -4.27 17.72
CA VAL A 190 27.23 -5.22 17.44
C VAL A 190 26.63 -6.55 16.99
N GLY A 191 27.30 -7.24 16.05
CA GLY A 191 26.84 -8.54 15.56
C GLY A 191 25.62 -8.44 14.66
N THR A 192 25.59 -7.42 13.81
CA THR A 192 24.52 -7.17 12.85
C THR A 192 24.85 -7.71 11.47
N PHE A 193 23.82 -8.09 10.72
CA PHE A 193 23.89 -8.49 9.32
C PHE A 193 23.25 -7.41 8.44
N GLU A 194 23.85 -7.15 7.27
CA GLU A 194 23.25 -6.24 6.30
C GLU A 194 21.92 -6.79 5.79
N LEU A 195 20.91 -5.92 5.69
CA LEU A 195 19.61 -6.28 5.12
C LEU A 195 19.68 -6.17 3.60
N SER A 196 19.29 -7.24 2.90
CA SER A 196 19.27 -7.26 1.44
C SER A 196 18.24 -6.27 0.87
N GLN A 197 18.49 -5.74 -0.34
CA GLN A 197 17.51 -4.87 -1.02
C GLN A 197 16.16 -5.55 -1.23
N PRO A 198 16.09 -6.83 -1.66
CA PRO A 198 14.82 -7.53 -1.78
C PRO A 198 14.03 -7.63 -0.47
N PHE A 199 14.71 -7.70 0.68
CA PHE A 199 14.09 -7.71 2.01
C PHE A 199 13.58 -6.32 2.41
N LEU A 200 14.40 -5.27 2.24
CA LEU A 200 14.01 -3.88 2.52
C LEU A 200 12.82 -3.43 1.66
N ASP A 201 12.74 -3.88 0.41
CA ASP A 201 11.63 -3.58 -0.52
C ASP A 201 10.27 -4.14 -0.04
N ARG A 202 10.26 -5.09 0.90
CA ARG A 202 9.01 -5.63 1.48
C ARG A 202 8.42 -4.79 2.59
N PHE A 203 9.18 -3.84 3.14
CA PHE A 203 8.66 -2.92 4.15
C PHE A 203 8.04 -1.72 3.45
N GLY A 204 6.74 -1.54 3.62
CA GLY A 204 5.94 -0.46 3.02
C GLY A 204 6.48 0.94 3.33
N ILE A 205 6.88 1.17 4.58
CA ILE A 205 7.48 2.41 5.04
C ILE A 205 8.64 2.17 6.00
N SER A 206 9.56 3.12 6.07
CA SER A 206 10.65 3.18 7.03
C SER A 206 10.73 4.55 7.68
N VAL A 207 10.88 4.58 9.00
CA VAL A 207 10.89 5.81 9.79
C VAL A 207 12.17 5.89 10.63
N PRO A 208 13.03 6.89 10.37
CA PRO A 208 14.16 7.15 11.24
C PRO A 208 13.68 7.84 12.53
N ILE A 209 13.95 7.21 13.67
CA ILE A 209 13.66 7.71 15.01
C ILE A 209 14.95 8.31 15.58
N ALA A 210 14.91 9.62 15.83
CA ALA A 210 15.97 10.33 16.53
C ALA A 210 15.90 10.08 18.04
N MET A 211 16.95 10.42 18.78
CA MET A 211 16.84 10.45 20.24
C MET A 211 15.89 11.57 20.68
N PRO A 212 15.14 11.37 21.79
CA PRO A 212 14.27 12.40 22.35
C PRO A 212 15.03 13.72 22.54
N ALA A 213 14.42 14.85 22.19
CA ALA A 213 15.03 16.16 22.43
C ALA A 213 15.00 16.51 23.92
N SER A 214 15.69 17.58 24.33
CA SER A 214 15.70 18.06 25.72
C SER A 214 14.29 18.20 26.32
N HIS A 215 13.34 18.71 25.53
CA HIS A 215 11.94 18.81 25.96
C HIS A 215 11.30 17.43 26.20
N ASP A 216 11.52 16.47 25.31
CA ASP A 216 11.01 15.11 25.46
C ASP A 216 11.64 14.41 26.67
N LEU A 217 12.94 14.63 26.92
CA LEU A 217 13.65 14.09 28.09
C LEU A 217 13.07 14.63 29.40
N GLN A 218 12.70 15.91 29.45
CA GLN A 218 12.05 16.49 30.63
C GLN A 218 10.73 15.78 30.93
N LEU A 219 9.94 15.47 29.91
CA LEU A 219 8.68 14.73 30.05
C LEU A 219 8.93 13.29 30.52
N ILE A 220 9.91 12.60 29.92
CA ILE A 220 10.30 11.24 30.32
C ILE A 220 10.74 11.19 31.79
N LEU A 221 11.53 12.16 32.24
CA LEU A 221 12.01 12.25 33.63
C LEU A 221 10.92 12.65 34.63
N ALA A 222 9.88 13.37 34.17
CA ALA A 222 8.72 13.71 34.99
C ALA A 222 7.73 12.54 35.13
N GLY A 223 7.82 11.54 34.25
CA GLY A 223 7.04 10.30 34.34
C GLY A 223 7.41 9.44 35.55
N LYS A 224 6.52 8.52 35.93
CA LYS A 224 6.82 7.56 37.01
C LYS A 224 7.80 6.52 36.50
N ASP A 225 8.81 6.20 37.31
CA ASP A 225 9.75 5.14 36.97
C ASP A 225 9.09 3.76 37.18
N GLU A 226 8.94 3.03 36.07
CA GLU A 226 8.36 1.68 36.00
C GLU A 226 9.08 0.69 36.94
N LYS A 227 10.37 0.92 37.25
CA LYS A 227 11.13 0.07 38.17
C LYS A 227 10.64 0.15 39.61
N TYR A 228 10.04 1.28 40.01
CA TYR A 228 9.54 1.50 41.38
C TYR A 228 8.04 1.30 41.49
N SER A 229 7.28 1.50 40.41
CA SER A 229 5.82 1.44 40.40
C SER A 229 5.25 0.08 39.96
N GLY A 230 6.08 -0.83 39.44
CA GLY A 230 5.62 -2.08 38.81
C GLY A 230 5.07 -1.81 37.41
N ARG A 231 4.81 -2.87 36.62
CA ARG A 231 4.32 -2.75 35.21
C ARG A 231 2.86 -2.26 35.08
N ASP A 232 2.34 -1.50 36.05
CA ASP A 232 0.92 -1.12 36.12
C ASP A 232 0.49 -0.15 35.01
N GLU A 233 1.38 0.67 34.46
CA GLU A 233 1.03 1.65 33.40
C GLU A 233 0.70 0.97 32.07
N LEU A 234 1.36 -0.15 31.74
CA LEU A 234 1.03 -0.96 30.57
C LEU A 234 -0.30 -1.72 30.75
N ILE A 235 -0.70 -2.02 31.99
CA ILE A 235 -1.94 -2.74 32.32
C ILE A 235 -3.18 -1.86 32.04
N GLN A 236 -3.06 -0.54 32.12
CA GLN A 236 -4.16 0.42 31.93
C GLN A 236 -4.35 0.90 30.48
N VAL A 237 -3.54 0.44 29.52
CA VAL A 237 -3.73 0.80 28.11
C VAL A 237 -5.12 0.32 27.64
N PRO A 238 -6.01 1.20 27.16
CA PRO A 238 -7.37 0.81 26.82
C PRO A 238 -7.41 0.01 25.51
N LYS A 239 -8.36 -0.91 25.44
CA LYS A 239 -8.76 -1.55 24.17
C LYS A 239 -9.66 -0.55 23.44
N VAL A 240 -9.26 -0.10 22.25
CA VAL A 240 -9.99 0.95 21.52
C VAL A 240 -10.69 0.38 20.30
N LEU A 241 -9.98 -0.45 19.54
CA LEU A 241 -10.46 -1.19 18.38
C LEU A 241 -10.32 -2.70 18.62
N ASN A 242 -10.98 -3.46 17.77
CA ASN A 242 -10.76 -4.90 17.60
C ASN A 242 -10.37 -5.21 16.13
N ILE A 243 -10.04 -6.47 15.86
CA ILE A 243 -9.59 -6.90 14.53
C ILE A 243 -10.69 -6.71 13.47
N ASP A 244 -11.95 -6.94 13.80
CA ASP A 244 -13.08 -6.84 12.85
C ASP A 244 -13.31 -5.38 12.42
N GLU A 245 -13.29 -4.46 13.39
CA GLU A 245 -13.31 -3.01 13.14
C GLU A 245 -12.12 -2.55 12.29
N LEU A 246 -10.94 -3.14 12.51
CA LEU A 246 -9.76 -2.84 11.70
C LEU A 246 -9.92 -3.34 10.25
N MET A 247 -10.62 -4.45 10.02
CA MET A 247 -10.92 -4.93 8.66
C MET A 247 -11.88 -3.99 7.94
N GLU A 248 -12.86 -3.43 8.64
CA GLU A 248 -13.73 -2.38 8.08
C GLU A 248 -12.93 -1.12 7.72
N ILE A 249 -12.00 -0.70 8.57
CA ILE A 249 -11.09 0.42 8.24
C ILE A 249 -10.28 0.10 6.97
N TRP A 250 -9.72 -1.11 6.84
CA TRP A 250 -8.98 -1.51 5.64
C TRP A 250 -9.85 -1.44 4.37
N TYR A 251 -11.12 -1.81 4.48
CA TYR A 251 -12.09 -1.69 3.40
C TYR A 251 -12.34 -0.22 3.01
N TYR A 252 -12.62 0.66 3.99
CA TYR A 252 -12.84 2.09 3.72
C TYR A 252 -11.59 2.77 3.14
N VAL A 253 -10.40 2.48 3.69
CA VAL A 253 -9.13 2.99 3.17
C VAL A 253 -8.94 2.60 1.71
N ASN A 254 -9.29 1.38 1.31
CA ASN A 254 -9.15 0.93 -0.08
C ASN A 254 -10.04 1.73 -1.05
N ARG A 255 -11.21 2.21 -0.62
CA ARG A 255 -12.18 2.95 -1.45
C ARG A 255 -11.83 4.42 -1.66
N ILE A 256 -10.84 4.97 -0.97
CA ILE A 256 -10.35 6.35 -1.24
C ILE A 256 -9.92 6.46 -2.70
N THR A 257 -10.40 7.51 -3.37
CA THR A 257 -10.15 7.75 -4.79
C THR A 257 -8.91 8.62 -5.00
N PHE A 258 -8.41 8.65 -6.23
CA PHE A 258 -7.28 9.48 -6.63
C PHE A 258 -7.48 9.96 -8.07
N THR A 259 -6.88 11.09 -8.40
CA THR A 259 -6.98 11.68 -9.75
C THR A 259 -5.93 11.11 -10.70
N SER A 260 -6.14 11.30 -12.01
CA SER A 260 -5.13 10.97 -13.03
C SER A 260 -3.81 11.71 -12.81
N GLU A 261 -3.85 12.93 -12.26
CA GLU A 261 -2.65 13.69 -11.87
C GLU A 261 -1.83 12.95 -10.82
N VAL A 262 -2.47 12.40 -9.78
CA VAL A 262 -1.80 11.60 -8.74
C VAL A 262 -1.19 10.34 -9.34
N ASN A 263 -1.91 9.66 -10.23
CA ASN A 263 -1.41 8.48 -10.92
C ASN A 263 -0.15 8.81 -11.76
N ASN A 264 -0.23 9.87 -12.58
CA ASN A 264 0.89 10.36 -13.37
C ASN A 264 2.07 10.81 -12.49
N TYR A 265 1.79 11.36 -11.31
CA TYR A 265 2.84 11.76 -10.37
C TYR A 265 3.56 10.57 -9.75
N ILE A 266 2.83 9.54 -9.31
CA ILE A 266 3.41 8.30 -8.80
C ILE A 266 4.25 7.62 -9.90
N HIS A 267 3.73 7.53 -11.13
CA HIS A 267 4.47 7.02 -12.28
C HIS A 267 5.74 7.83 -12.53
N ALA A 268 5.65 9.16 -12.49
CA ALA A 268 6.81 10.04 -12.63
C ALA A 268 7.88 9.77 -11.57
N ILE A 269 7.50 9.56 -10.30
CA ILE A 269 8.44 9.20 -9.24
C ILE A 269 9.18 7.91 -9.60
N ILE A 270 8.46 6.85 -9.97
CA ILE A 270 9.10 5.57 -10.32
C ILE A 270 10.06 5.76 -11.51
N ARG A 271 9.58 6.38 -12.59
CA ARG A 271 10.36 6.52 -13.83
C ARG A 271 11.59 7.42 -13.67
N GLU A 272 11.54 8.48 -12.87
CA GLU A 272 12.72 9.31 -12.55
C GLU A 272 13.82 8.50 -11.84
N PHE A 273 13.45 7.47 -11.08
CA PHE A 273 14.38 6.58 -10.40
C PHE A 273 14.78 5.34 -11.22
N THR A 274 14.10 5.03 -12.33
CA THR A 274 14.44 3.85 -13.15
C THR A 274 15.12 4.21 -14.45
N LEU A 275 14.72 5.30 -15.10
CA LEU A 275 15.16 5.64 -16.45
C LEU A 275 16.63 6.04 -16.52
N CYS A 276 17.26 5.62 -17.61
CA CYS A 276 18.59 6.05 -18.01
C CYS A 276 18.69 6.04 -19.53
N SER A 277 19.38 7.02 -20.11
CA SER A 277 19.55 7.11 -21.56
C SER A 277 20.59 6.15 -22.14
N ARG A 278 21.32 5.41 -21.30
CA ARG A 278 22.47 4.58 -21.71
C ARG A 278 22.28 3.09 -21.47
N VAL A 279 21.57 2.74 -20.40
CA VAL A 279 21.43 1.35 -19.96
C VAL A 279 20.07 1.14 -19.33
N ASP A 280 19.61 -0.10 -19.35
CA ASP A 280 18.54 -0.55 -18.47
C ASP A 280 19.14 -0.91 -17.10
N LYS A 281 18.97 -0.01 -16.13
CA LYS A 281 19.50 -0.16 -14.78
C LYS A 281 18.90 -1.32 -13.99
N GLY A 282 17.75 -1.85 -14.43
CA GLY A 282 17.16 -3.03 -13.80
C GLY A 282 17.91 -4.33 -14.13
N ASN A 283 18.60 -4.35 -15.27
CA ASN A 283 19.18 -5.56 -15.85
C ASN A 283 20.73 -5.59 -15.82
N ILE A 284 21.38 -4.53 -15.34
CA ILE A 284 22.85 -4.42 -15.33
C ILE A 284 23.35 -4.13 -13.92
N GLU A 285 24.23 -5.00 -13.41
CA GLU A 285 24.82 -4.85 -12.07
C GLU A 285 26.13 -4.05 -12.05
N GLU A 286 26.92 -4.10 -13.12
CA GLU A 286 28.30 -3.59 -13.13
C GLU A 286 28.38 -2.09 -13.46
N LEU A 287 27.58 -1.62 -14.42
CA LEU A 287 27.65 -0.24 -14.92
C LEU A 287 26.64 0.66 -14.21
N LYS A 288 27.11 1.39 -13.19
CA LYS A 288 26.33 2.24 -12.29
C LYS A 288 26.88 3.67 -12.26
N PRO A 289 26.09 4.67 -11.81
CA PRO A 289 26.60 6.03 -11.63
C PRO A 289 27.84 6.11 -10.74
N SER A 290 27.95 5.27 -9.71
CA SER A 290 29.16 5.16 -8.88
C SER A 290 30.38 4.62 -9.62
N THR A 291 30.22 3.74 -10.61
CA THR A 291 31.33 3.17 -11.41
C THR A 291 31.69 4.00 -12.65
N GLY A 292 31.03 5.15 -12.87
CA GLY A 292 31.36 6.07 -13.96
C GLY A 292 30.38 6.10 -15.14
N LEU A 293 29.22 5.43 -15.03
CA LEU A 293 28.17 5.40 -16.08
C LEU A 293 27.78 6.78 -16.62
N CYS A 294 27.87 7.83 -15.80
CA CYS A 294 27.39 9.17 -16.13
C CYS A 294 28.41 10.05 -16.87
N THR A 295 29.66 9.61 -17.03
CA THR A 295 30.73 10.41 -17.66
C THR A 295 30.40 10.71 -19.13
N GLY A 296 30.39 11.99 -19.51
CA GLY A 296 30.02 12.44 -20.86
C GLY A 296 28.54 12.27 -21.24
N CYS A 297 27.66 11.98 -20.27
CA CYS A 297 26.22 11.85 -20.55
C CYS A 297 25.55 13.23 -20.56
N HIS A 298 24.78 13.53 -21.61
CA HIS A 298 23.97 14.75 -21.70
C HIS A 298 23.00 14.92 -20.52
N PHE A 299 22.47 13.80 -20.00
CA PHE A 299 21.56 13.79 -18.86
C PHE A 299 22.27 13.79 -17.50
N ASN A 300 23.60 13.90 -17.44
CA ASN A 300 24.32 14.03 -16.18
C ASN A 300 24.22 15.47 -15.64
N THR A 301 23.02 15.86 -15.18
CA THR A 301 22.73 17.20 -14.66
C THR A 301 22.35 17.15 -13.19
N VAL A 302 22.40 18.30 -12.50
CA VAL A 302 21.95 18.39 -11.10
C VAL A 302 20.45 18.04 -10.97
N GLN A 303 19.65 18.34 -12.00
CA GLN A 303 18.20 18.15 -12.00
C GLN A 303 17.75 16.72 -12.31
N ASN A 304 18.61 15.85 -12.83
CA ASN A 304 18.24 14.46 -13.09
C ASN A 304 18.48 13.60 -11.86
N ILE A 305 17.58 12.66 -11.58
CA ILE A 305 17.73 11.74 -10.44
C ILE A 305 18.62 10.55 -10.80
N CYS A 306 18.61 10.15 -12.07
CA CYS A 306 19.32 8.97 -12.56
C CYS A 306 20.83 8.96 -12.25
N ASN A 307 21.50 10.09 -12.08
CA ASN A 307 22.93 10.14 -11.75
C ASN A 307 23.25 10.04 -10.25
N LYS A 308 22.23 9.98 -9.38
CA LYS A 308 22.36 9.97 -7.91
C LYS A 308 22.00 8.63 -7.27
N ILE A 309 21.62 7.64 -8.07
CA ILE A 309 21.12 6.33 -7.61
C ILE A 309 21.84 5.19 -8.32
N ASP A 310 22.26 4.20 -7.54
CA ASP A 310 22.91 2.97 -8.02
C ASP A 310 21.94 1.78 -8.13
N SER A 311 20.79 1.84 -7.43
CA SER A 311 19.69 0.90 -7.60
C SER A 311 18.41 1.63 -8.02
N ILE A 312 17.53 0.91 -8.71
CA ILE A 312 16.22 1.42 -9.14
C ILE A 312 15.15 1.19 -8.06
N LEU A 313 14.04 1.91 -8.18
CA LEU A 313 12.83 1.59 -7.42
C LEU A 313 12.11 0.37 -8.03
N SER A 314 11.55 -0.48 -7.18
CA SER A 314 10.66 -1.55 -7.60
C SER A 314 9.26 -1.00 -7.94
N VAL A 315 8.48 -1.80 -8.66
CA VAL A 315 7.05 -1.49 -8.93
C VAL A 315 6.19 -1.50 -7.66
N ARG A 316 6.67 -2.10 -6.55
CA ARG A 316 5.93 -2.12 -5.27
C ARG A 316 5.79 -0.73 -4.69
N VAL A 317 6.78 0.12 -4.92
CA VAL A 317 6.81 1.51 -4.44
C VAL A 317 5.57 2.27 -4.91
N ALA A 318 5.13 2.07 -6.16
CA ALA A 318 3.91 2.72 -6.65
C ALA A 318 2.66 2.31 -5.84
N LYS A 319 2.52 1.01 -5.57
CA LYS A 319 1.40 0.47 -4.77
C LYS A 319 1.45 0.96 -3.33
N ASP A 320 2.63 1.01 -2.72
CA ASP A 320 2.77 1.46 -1.33
C ASP A 320 2.56 2.98 -1.21
N LEU A 321 3.09 3.78 -2.14
CA LEU A 321 2.78 5.21 -2.22
C LEU A 321 1.27 5.44 -2.24
N LEU A 322 0.54 4.68 -3.07
CA LEU A 322 -0.91 4.80 -3.14
C LEU A 322 -1.59 4.34 -1.84
N ARG A 323 -1.25 3.16 -1.31
CA ARG A 323 -1.85 2.59 -0.08
C ARG A 323 -1.69 3.52 1.12
N TYR A 324 -0.48 4.00 1.37
CA TYR A 324 -0.21 4.90 2.49
C TYR A 324 -0.79 6.30 2.27
N SER A 325 -0.89 6.77 1.03
CA SER A 325 -1.59 8.03 0.72
C SER A 325 -3.10 7.92 0.95
N LYS A 326 -3.72 6.78 0.59
CA LYS A 326 -5.13 6.48 0.88
C LYS A 326 -5.37 6.44 2.39
N ALA A 327 -4.51 5.75 3.13
CA ALA A 327 -4.59 5.68 4.59
C ALA A 327 -4.50 7.07 5.24
N LEU A 328 -3.59 7.92 4.76
CA LEU A 328 -3.46 9.29 5.26
C LEU A 328 -4.67 10.15 4.92
N ALA A 329 -5.18 10.07 3.68
CA ALA A 329 -6.38 10.77 3.27
C ALA A 329 -7.60 10.36 4.11
N TRP A 330 -7.80 9.05 4.31
CA TRP A 330 -8.87 8.51 5.14
C TRP A 330 -8.80 8.99 6.60
N LEU A 331 -7.60 8.97 7.20
CA LEU A 331 -7.38 9.47 8.57
C LEU A 331 -7.78 10.95 8.71
N LEU A 332 -7.53 11.75 7.67
CA LEU A 332 -7.87 13.17 7.62
C LEU A 332 -9.32 13.45 7.21
N GLY A 333 -10.09 12.44 6.82
CA GLY A 333 -11.46 12.60 6.31
C GLY A 333 -11.51 13.22 4.91
N ILE A 334 -10.48 13.01 4.10
CA ILE A 334 -10.38 13.49 2.72
C ILE A 334 -10.81 12.37 1.78
N SER A 335 -11.73 12.65 0.86
CA SER A 335 -12.29 11.67 -0.07
C SER A 335 -11.38 11.33 -1.24
N THR A 336 -10.57 12.29 -1.70
CA THR A 336 -9.72 12.19 -2.88
C THR A 336 -8.27 12.59 -2.59
N ILE A 337 -7.31 11.76 -3.02
CA ILE A 337 -5.88 12.05 -2.83
C ILE A 337 -5.42 13.18 -3.76
N ASP A 338 -4.55 14.05 -3.25
CA ASP A 338 -3.79 15.01 -4.04
C ASP A 338 -2.27 14.70 -4.05
N VAL A 339 -1.53 15.39 -4.92
CA VAL A 339 -0.07 15.25 -5.05
C VAL A 339 0.67 15.63 -3.76
N ASN A 340 0.10 16.47 -2.89
CA ASN A 340 0.76 16.89 -1.65
C ASN A 340 0.75 15.76 -0.61
N ILE A 341 -0.35 15.01 -0.50
CA ILE A 341 -0.46 13.83 0.36
C ILE A 341 0.62 12.80 -0.04
N VAL A 342 0.77 12.53 -1.34
CA VAL A 342 1.82 11.64 -1.85
C VAL A 342 3.21 12.14 -1.44
N ASN A 343 3.48 13.45 -1.56
CA ASN A 343 4.76 14.03 -1.18
C ASN A 343 5.06 13.96 0.32
N THR A 344 4.04 13.98 1.17
CA THR A 344 4.21 13.80 2.62
C THR A 344 4.67 12.37 2.93
N ILE A 345 4.15 11.36 2.22
CA ILE A 345 4.43 9.94 2.47
C ILE A 345 5.70 9.44 1.74
N ALA A 346 5.96 9.93 0.53
CA ALA A 346 6.98 9.39 -0.36
C ALA A 346 8.40 9.23 0.24
N PRO A 347 8.92 10.17 1.07
CA PRO A 347 10.23 9.98 1.68
C PRO A 347 10.35 8.72 2.55
N TYR A 348 9.27 8.33 3.25
CA TYR A 348 9.25 7.15 4.11
C TYR A 348 9.10 5.85 3.33
N VAL A 349 8.46 5.89 2.17
CA VAL A 349 8.33 4.71 1.30
C VAL A 349 9.63 4.44 0.52
N ILE A 350 10.37 5.48 0.15
CA ILE A 350 11.48 5.39 -0.82
C ILE A 350 12.86 5.26 -0.15
N SER A 351 13.09 5.93 0.98
CA SER A 351 14.45 6.15 1.49
C SER A 351 15.25 4.89 1.85
N HIS A 352 14.56 3.79 2.21
CA HIS A 352 15.18 2.50 2.53
C HIS A 352 15.29 1.55 1.32
N ARG A 353 14.64 1.87 0.19
CA ARG A 353 14.55 1.01 -1.01
C ARG A 353 15.52 1.39 -2.13
N VAL A 354 16.31 2.44 -1.92
CA VAL A 354 17.24 2.96 -2.93
C VAL A 354 18.65 2.97 -2.37
N ILE A 355 19.57 2.45 -3.15
CA ILE A 355 21.01 2.63 -2.97
C ILE A 355 21.40 3.91 -3.69
N TYR A 356 21.79 4.91 -2.89
CA TYR A 356 22.28 6.19 -3.41
C TYR A 356 23.77 6.14 -3.67
N VAL A 357 24.23 6.97 -4.62
CA VAL A 357 25.65 7.15 -4.87
C VAL A 357 26.28 7.81 -3.64
N LYS A 358 27.20 7.10 -2.96
CA LYS A 358 27.83 7.56 -1.71
C LYS A 358 28.40 8.98 -1.79
N ARG A 359 29.14 9.30 -2.86
CA ARG A 359 29.73 10.64 -3.06
C ARG A 359 28.70 11.78 -3.10
N GLU A 360 27.45 11.51 -3.46
CA GLU A 360 26.36 12.50 -3.45
C GLU A 360 25.65 12.53 -2.10
N LEU A 361 25.44 11.35 -1.50
CA LEU A 361 24.79 11.19 -0.20
C LEU A 361 25.63 11.73 0.96
N ASP A 362 26.95 11.66 0.89
CA ASP A 362 27.87 12.07 1.96
C ASP A 362 28.19 13.57 1.91
N LYS A 363 27.85 14.26 0.82
CA LYS A 363 28.02 15.71 0.69
C LYS A 363 27.06 16.47 1.62
N SER A 364 27.49 17.68 2.00
CA SER A 364 26.62 18.65 2.69
C SER A 364 25.38 18.94 1.84
N PRO A 365 24.17 19.02 2.44
CA PRO A 365 23.86 18.98 3.88
C PRO A 365 23.48 17.60 4.44
N TYR A 366 23.70 16.51 3.70
CA TYR A 366 23.09 15.21 4.01
C TYR A 366 23.93 14.34 4.93
N PHE A 367 25.25 14.28 4.73
CA PHE A 367 26.18 13.52 5.59
C PHE A 367 25.70 12.08 5.85
N GLY A 368 25.31 11.34 4.81
CA GLY A 368 24.84 9.96 4.95
C GLY A 368 23.34 9.83 5.27
N LYS A 369 22.62 10.92 5.58
CA LYS A 369 21.19 10.90 5.93
C LYS A 369 20.31 10.61 4.72
N ARG A 370 20.06 9.31 4.48
CA ARG A 370 19.23 8.81 3.37
C ARG A 370 17.88 9.50 3.29
N TYR A 371 17.14 9.59 4.39
CA TYR A 371 15.82 10.21 4.42
C TYR A 371 15.80 11.66 3.88
N GLU A 372 16.72 12.52 4.35
CA GLU A 372 16.80 13.90 3.90
C GLU A 372 17.23 14.01 2.43
N PHE A 373 18.12 13.11 1.99
CA PHE A 373 18.52 13.02 0.59
C PHE A 373 17.35 12.62 -0.31
N SER A 374 16.60 11.58 0.06
CA SER A 374 15.38 11.15 -0.65
C SER A 374 14.35 12.27 -0.73
N LYS A 375 14.13 13.00 0.37
CA LYS A 375 13.23 14.15 0.42
C LYS A 375 13.66 15.25 -0.54
N ASN A 376 14.96 15.51 -0.69
CA ASN A 376 15.45 16.47 -1.68
C ASN A 376 15.22 15.97 -3.12
N MET A 377 15.48 14.69 -3.39
CA MET A 377 15.23 14.09 -4.71
C MET A 377 13.77 14.21 -5.11
N LEU A 378 12.85 13.94 -4.18
CA LEU A 378 11.42 14.07 -4.41
C LEU A 378 10.98 15.51 -4.69
N LYS A 379 11.63 16.52 -4.09
CA LYS A 379 11.38 17.93 -4.46
C LYS A 379 11.79 18.23 -5.90
N ILE A 380 12.91 17.66 -6.37
CA ILE A 380 13.35 17.78 -7.76
C ILE A 380 12.32 17.11 -8.69
N VAL A 381 11.89 15.89 -8.36
CA VAL A 381 10.83 15.17 -9.10
C VAL A 381 9.55 16.00 -9.17
N GLN A 382 9.10 16.57 -8.05
CA GLN A 382 7.90 17.42 -8.01
C GLN A 382 8.02 18.62 -8.96
N LYS A 383 9.18 19.30 -8.97
CA LYS A 383 9.42 20.43 -9.87
C LYS A 383 9.40 20.00 -11.33
N ARG A 384 10.04 18.88 -11.66
CA ARG A 384 10.07 18.32 -13.02
C ARG A 384 8.69 17.87 -13.49
N PHE A 385 7.91 17.27 -12.61
CA PHE A 385 6.54 16.86 -12.90
C PHE A 385 5.67 18.04 -13.30
N LYS A 386 5.72 19.15 -12.53
CA LYS A 386 5.01 20.39 -12.88
C LYS A 386 5.45 20.95 -14.23
N ASN A 387 6.77 20.94 -14.52
CA ASN A 387 7.28 21.38 -15.81
C ASN A 387 6.83 20.49 -16.98
N ARG A 388 6.42 19.24 -16.70
CA ARG A 388 5.93 18.27 -17.69
C ARG A 388 4.41 18.30 -17.88
N GLU A 389 3.68 19.14 -17.16
CA GLU A 389 2.22 19.23 -17.27
C GLU A 389 1.72 19.38 -18.73
N PRO A 390 2.31 20.24 -19.59
CA PRO A 390 1.90 20.32 -21.00
C PRO A 390 2.09 19.00 -21.77
N CYS A 391 3.14 18.25 -21.46
CA CYS A 391 3.44 16.96 -22.11
C CYS A 391 2.40 15.90 -21.74
N TYR A 392 1.92 15.90 -20.50
CA TYR A 392 0.84 15.01 -20.08
C TYR A 392 -0.47 15.39 -20.77
N GLN A 393 -0.81 16.68 -20.84
CA GLN A 393 -2.01 17.14 -21.55
C GLN A 393 -1.99 16.76 -23.04
N ILE A 394 -0.83 16.85 -23.70
CA ILE A 394 -0.65 16.36 -25.07
C ILE A 394 -0.91 14.85 -25.14
N SER A 395 -0.27 14.08 -24.26
CA SER A 395 -0.40 12.61 -24.25
C SER A 395 -1.84 12.16 -24.00
N GLU A 396 -2.57 12.85 -23.10
CA GLU A 396 -3.99 12.61 -22.86
C GLU A 396 -4.85 12.92 -24.11
N ARG A 397 -4.56 13.99 -24.85
CA ARG A 397 -5.27 14.25 -26.13
C ARG A 397 -5.10 13.12 -27.13
N PHE A 398 -3.90 12.56 -27.24
CA PHE A 398 -3.66 11.38 -28.08
C PHE A 398 -4.41 10.15 -27.56
N ARG A 399 -4.39 9.90 -26.25
CA ARG A 399 -5.12 8.81 -25.60
C ARG A 399 -6.62 8.87 -25.90
N GLU A 400 -7.21 10.07 -25.88
CA GLU A 400 -8.62 10.31 -26.18
C GLU A 400 -8.97 10.42 -27.68
N GLY A 401 -8.00 10.31 -28.59
CA GLY A 401 -8.23 10.50 -30.02
C GLY A 401 -8.58 11.94 -30.43
N ASN A 402 -8.16 12.94 -29.65
CA ASN A 402 -8.40 14.39 -29.83
C ASN A 402 -7.10 15.17 -30.13
N SER A 403 -6.09 14.52 -30.71
CA SER A 403 -4.78 15.12 -30.99
C SER A 403 -4.82 16.22 -32.04
N LYS A 404 -3.97 17.24 -31.90
CA LYS A 404 -3.75 18.31 -32.89
C LYS A 404 -2.48 18.04 -33.71
N GLU A 405 -2.41 18.55 -34.93
CA GLU A 405 -1.23 18.41 -35.80
C GLU A 405 0.07 18.95 -35.17
N THR A 406 -0.03 19.99 -34.32
CA THR A 406 1.13 20.60 -33.65
C THR A 406 1.60 19.86 -32.41
N ASP A 407 0.79 18.95 -31.86
CA ASP A 407 1.01 18.38 -30.52
C ASP A 407 2.30 17.54 -30.46
N LEU A 408 2.56 16.72 -31.49
CA LEU A 408 3.79 15.91 -31.56
C LEU A 408 5.04 16.80 -31.63
N ALA A 409 4.99 17.86 -32.44
CA ALA A 409 6.10 18.79 -32.58
C ALA A 409 6.38 19.56 -31.27
N GLU A 410 5.35 19.85 -30.48
CA GLU A 410 5.50 20.46 -29.16
C GLU A 410 6.13 19.47 -28.16
N LEU A 411 5.68 18.21 -28.15
CA LEU A 411 6.22 17.17 -27.27
C LEU A 411 7.71 16.91 -27.54
N ILE A 412 8.13 16.86 -28.82
CA ILE A 412 9.53 16.65 -29.22
C ILE A 412 10.47 17.73 -28.68
N LYS A 413 9.99 18.96 -28.41
CA LYS A 413 10.83 20.02 -27.83
C LYS A 413 11.40 19.64 -26.45
N PHE A 414 10.71 18.77 -25.71
CA PHE A 414 11.13 18.34 -24.37
C PHE A 414 12.05 17.10 -24.39
N GLU A 415 12.12 16.37 -25.51
CA GLU A 415 12.84 15.10 -25.65
C GLU A 415 14.32 15.19 -25.20
N LYS A 416 15.00 16.29 -25.53
CA LYS A 416 16.44 16.45 -25.25
C LYS A 416 16.75 16.55 -23.75
N ASN A 417 15.80 17.02 -22.94
CA ASN A 417 16.03 17.39 -21.53
C ASN A 417 15.26 16.54 -20.53
N ASP A 418 14.29 15.74 -20.99
CA ASP A 418 13.45 14.92 -20.12
C ASP A 418 13.40 13.46 -20.57
N LEU A 419 13.88 12.57 -19.68
CA LEU A 419 13.93 11.14 -19.95
C LEU A 419 12.54 10.51 -20.07
N ILE A 420 11.56 10.98 -19.31
CA ILE A 420 10.19 10.41 -19.35
C ILE A 420 9.50 10.81 -20.64
N VAL A 421 9.68 12.07 -21.08
CA VAL A 421 9.16 12.48 -22.39
C VAL A 421 9.80 11.64 -23.49
N LYS A 422 11.12 11.48 -23.46
CA LYS A 422 11.87 10.74 -24.48
C LYS A 422 11.55 9.26 -24.56
N PHE A 423 11.49 8.57 -23.42
CA PHE A 423 11.40 7.11 -23.37
C PHE A 423 10.00 6.57 -23.09
N ASP A 424 9.08 7.40 -22.59
CA ASP A 424 7.71 6.96 -22.28
C ASP A 424 6.68 7.68 -23.16
N LEU A 425 6.59 9.02 -23.08
CA LEU A 425 5.50 9.76 -23.70
C LEU A 425 5.57 9.80 -25.23
N ILE A 426 6.75 10.05 -25.82
CA ILE A 426 6.91 10.07 -27.28
C ILE A 426 6.64 8.68 -27.89
N PRO A 427 7.23 7.57 -27.37
CA PRO A 427 6.90 6.23 -27.85
C PRO A 427 5.42 5.89 -27.75
N PHE A 428 4.76 6.26 -26.64
CA PHE A 428 3.31 6.10 -26.48
C PHE A 428 2.54 6.84 -27.58
N VAL A 429 2.80 8.14 -27.74
CA VAL A 429 2.14 8.97 -28.75
C VAL A 429 2.35 8.41 -30.16
N ASN A 430 3.56 7.97 -30.50
CA ASN A 430 3.85 7.36 -31.80
C ASN A 430 3.06 6.06 -32.04
N SER A 431 2.83 5.26 -31.00
CA SER A 431 2.06 4.01 -31.12
C SER A 431 0.57 4.25 -31.43
N VAL A 432 -0.03 5.30 -30.83
CA VAL A 432 -1.45 5.63 -31.00
C VAL A 432 -1.73 6.62 -32.13
N ASN A 433 -0.70 7.24 -32.69
CA ASN A 433 -0.81 8.16 -33.83
C ASN A 433 -0.98 7.40 -35.16
N ASN A 434 -2.10 6.68 -35.29
CA ASN A 434 -2.49 5.96 -36.48
C ASN A 434 -3.95 6.28 -36.86
N LYS A 435 -4.40 5.82 -38.03
CA LYS A 435 -5.74 6.14 -38.55
C LYS A 435 -6.89 5.43 -37.83
N ASN A 436 -6.62 4.30 -37.18
CA ASN A 436 -7.66 3.42 -36.63
C ASN A 436 -7.94 3.69 -35.15
N TYR A 437 -6.96 4.18 -34.40
CA TYR A 437 -7.06 4.43 -32.96
C TYR A 437 -8.00 5.60 -32.60
N PRO A 438 -7.90 6.80 -33.21
CA PRO A 438 -8.74 7.92 -32.81
C PRO A 438 -10.25 7.67 -32.97
N PRO A 439 -10.75 7.08 -34.08
CA PRO A 439 -12.17 6.76 -34.21
C PRO A 439 -12.69 5.86 -33.07
N LEU A 440 -11.95 4.80 -32.73
CA LEU A 440 -12.33 3.87 -31.67
C LEU A 440 -12.32 4.53 -30.28
N ALA A 441 -11.31 5.35 -30.00
CA ALA A 441 -11.23 6.09 -28.73
C ALA A 441 -12.41 7.07 -28.56
N GLN A 442 -12.85 7.72 -29.66
CA GLN A 442 -14.02 8.60 -29.64
C GLN A 442 -15.31 7.81 -29.47
N GLU A 443 -15.43 6.64 -30.10
CA GLU A 443 -16.59 5.76 -29.95
C GLU A 443 -16.76 5.32 -28.50
N ILE A 444 -15.68 4.90 -27.82
CA ILE A 444 -15.69 4.58 -26.38
C ILE A 444 -16.15 5.80 -25.57
N LYS A 445 -15.61 6.99 -25.85
CA LYS A 445 -15.96 8.23 -25.15
C LYS A 445 -17.42 8.61 -25.33
N GLU A 446 -17.99 8.41 -26.52
CA GLU A 446 -19.40 8.66 -26.80
C GLU A 446 -20.32 7.63 -26.13
N ALA A 447 -19.97 6.34 -26.21
CA ALA A 447 -20.71 5.26 -25.57
C ALA A 447 -20.74 5.45 -24.04
N ALA A 448 -19.60 5.81 -23.44
CA ALA A 448 -19.50 6.15 -22.02
C ALA A 448 -20.41 7.32 -21.62
N LYS A 449 -20.45 8.39 -22.43
CA LYS A 449 -21.36 9.54 -22.19
C LYS A 449 -22.83 9.18 -22.31
N LYS A 450 -23.19 8.27 -23.22
CA LYS A 450 -24.57 7.82 -23.45
C LYS A 450 -25.02 6.75 -22.46
N GLY A 451 -24.10 6.17 -21.68
CA GLY A 451 -24.40 5.02 -20.82
C GLY A 451 -24.68 3.74 -21.61
N ASP A 452 -24.10 3.60 -22.81
CA ASP A 452 -24.33 2.46 -23.69
C ASP A 452 -23.42 1.27 -23.32
N ILE A 453 -23.89 0.50 -22.34
CA ILE A 453 -23.21 -0.68 -21.80
C ILE A 453 -22.96 -1.74 -22.89
N ASN A 454 -23.90 -1.92 -23.83
CA ASN A 454 -23.78 -2.95 -24.87
C ASN A 454 -22.65 -2.62 -25.85
N THR A 455 -22.56 -1.36 -26.27
CA THR A 455 -21.48 -0.92 -27.17
C THR A 455 -20.12 -0.99 -26.47
N LEU A 456 -20.02 -0.57 -25.21
CA LEU A 456 -18.78 -0.68 -24.42
C LEU A 456 -18.33 -2.14 -24.25
N ALA A 457 -19.26 -3.05 -23.94
CA ALA A 457 -18.96 -4.47 -23.82
C ALA A 457 -18.51 -5.08 -25.15
N LYS A 458 -19.14 -4.69 -26.26
CA LYS A 458 -18.75 -5.12 -27.61
C LYS A 458 -17.33 -4.66 -27.95
N ILE A 459 -17.03 -3.37 -27.81
CA ILE A 459 -15.70 -2.82 -28.09
C ILE A 459 -14.63 -3.51 -27.24
N ARG A 460 -14.92 -3.73 -25.93
CA ARG A 460 -14.01 -4.47 -25.05
C ARG A 460 -13.72 -5.88 -25.57
N ASN A 461 -14.75 -6.61 -25.98
CA ASN A 461 -14.61 -7.99 -26.47
C ASN A 461 -13.85 -8.03 -27.81
N ASP A 462 -14.15 -7.11 -28.73
CA ASP A 462 -13.42 -6.99 -30.01
C ASP A 462 -11.92 -6.72 -29.75
N LEU A 463 -11.59 -5.86 -28.77
CA LEU A 463 -10.21 -5.58 -28.36
C LEU A 463 -9.50 -6.74 -27.63
N LEU A 464 -10.24 -7.67 -27.03
CA LEU A 464 -9.66 -8.88 -26.43
C LEU A 464 -9.18 -9.86 -27.52
N GLU A 465 -9.83 -9.86 -28.69
CA GLU A 465 -9.46 -10.68 -29.84
C GLU A 465 -8.36 -10.03 -30.71
N ASP A 466 -8.35 -8.70 -30.85
CA ASP A 466 -7.35 -7.99 -31.65
C ASP A 466 -6.04 -7.72 -30.88
N ILE A 467 -5.12 -8.67 -30.97
CA ILE A 467 -3.82 -8.62 -30.28
C ILE A 467 -2.93 -7.49 -30.81
N ASP A 468 -3.02 -7.12 -32.08
CA ASP A 468 -2.10 -6.15 -32.68
C ASP A 468 -2.58 -4.70 -32.54
N PHE A 469 -3.77 -4.48 -31.99
CA PHE A 469 -4.31 -3.14 -31.83
C PHE A 469 -3.45 -2.29 -30.87
N PRO A 470 -3.06 -1.07 -31.30
CA PRO A 470 -2.18 -0.22 -30.53
C PRO A 470 -2.83 0.24 -29.23
N ASN A 471 -2.09 0.14 -28.13
CA ASN A 471 -2.56 0.55 -26.80
C ASN A 471 -3.86 -0.15 -26.37
N ARG A 472 -4.12 -1.38 -26.85
CA ARG A 472 -5.36 -2.13 -26.56
C ARG A 472 -5.65 -2.30 -25.07
N GLY A 473 -4.62 -2.54 -24.26
CA GLY A 473 -4.77 -2.76 -22.81
C GLY A 473 -5.41 -1.57 -22.10
N ASP A 474 -5.00 -0.36 -22.46
CA ASP A 474 -5.55 0.87 -21.89
C ASP A 474 -6.99 1.13 -22.37
N LEU A 475 -7.32 0.78 -23.62
CA LEU A 475 -8.69 0.89 -24.14
C LEU A 475 -9.64 -0.12 -23.48
N ILE A 476 -9.17 -1.36 -23.27
CA ILE A 476 -9.91 -2.39 -22.52
C ILE A 476 -10.16 -1.90 -21.09
N GLU A 477 -9.13 -1.35 -20.43
CA GLU A 477 -9.26 -0.84 -19.08
C GLU A 477 -10.19 0.39 -19.00
N TRP A 478 -10.17 1.26 -20.02
CA TRP A 478 -11.12 2.36 -20.12
C TRP A 478 -12.56 1.83 -20.24
N CYS A 479 -12.80 0.84 -21.11
CA CYS A 479 -14.11 0.21 -21.21
C CYS A 479 -14.53 -0.43 -19.88
N ASN A 480 -13.64 -1.19 -19.23
CA ASN A 480 -13.90 -1.80 -17.93
C ASN A 480 -14.23 -0.76 -16.85
N HIS A 481 -13.52 0.36 -16.84
CA HIS A 481 -13.76 1.43 -15.88
C HIS A 481 -15.13 2.09 -16.08
N GLU A 482 -15.51 2.39 -17.32
CA GLU A 482 -16.82 2.99 -17.63
C GLU A 482 -17.96 2.00 -17.38
N LEU A 483 -17.77 0.73 -17.75
CA LEU A 483 -18.69 -0.36 -17.41
C LEU A 483 -18.86 -0.48 -15.89
N TYR A 484 -17.77 -0.52 -15.14
CA TYR A 484 -17.79 -0.52 -13.67
C TYR A 484 -18.56 0.67 -13.14
N LYS A 485 -18.25 1.89 -13.59
CA LYS A 485 -18.87 3.13 -13.10
C LYS A 485 -20.38 3.18 -13.37
N GLN A 486 -20.85 2.55 -14.45
CA GLN A 486 -22.26 2.50 -14.83
C GLN A 486 -23.02 1.34 -14.19
N THR A 487 -22.33 0.30 -13.72
CA THR A 487 -22.95 -0.94 -13.21
C THR A 487 -22.68 -1.22 -11.74
N VAL A 488 -21.71 -0.54 -11.13
CA VAL A 488 -21.33 -0.76 -9.72
C VAL A 488 -22.56 -0.60 -8.84
N THR A 489 -22.84 -1.65 -8.07
CA THR A 489 -23.95 -1.68 -7.12
C THR A 489 -23.43 -2.33 -5.84
N ASP A 490 -23.61 -1.65 -4.72
CA ASP A 490 -23.19 -2.13 -3.40
C ASP A 490 -24.42 -2.68 -2.65
N TYR A 491 -24.27 -3.86 -2.05
CA TYR A 491 -25.30 -4.54 -1.27
C TYR A 491 -24.75 -4.87 0.12
N ILE A 492 -25.55 -4.65 1.16
CA ILE A 492 -25.22 -5.04 2.54
C ILE A 492 -26.21 -6.08 3.02
N ILE A 493 -25.67 -7.17 3.56
CA ILE A 493 -26.45 -8.27 4.14
C ILE A 493 -25.85 -8.74 5.45
N LYS A 494 -26.68 -9.32 6.32
CA LYS A 494 -26.19 -10.03 7.50
C LYS A 494 -25.64 -11.39 7.09
N PHE A 495 -24.57 -11.84 7.74
CA PHE A 495 -23.93 -13.12 7.46
C PHE A 495 -24.92 -14.28 7.58
N SER A 496 -25.92 -14.22 8.45
CA SER A 496 -26.99 -15.24 8.54
C SER A 496 -27.63 -15.63 7.20
N TYR A 497 -27.72 -14.70 6.24
CA TYR A 497 -28.32 -14.93 4.91
C TYR A 497 -27.33 -15.39 3.83
N TRP A 498 -26.06 -15.64 4.16
CA TRP A 498 -25.03 -15.94 3.16
C TRP A 498 -25.34 -17.19 2.34
N LYS A 499 -25.99 -18.20 2.94
CA LYS A 499 -26.33 -19.47 2.27
C LYS A 499 -27.39 -19.28 1.20
N ASP A 500 -28.40 -18.45 1.48
CA ASP A 500 -29.51 -18.20 0.57
C ASP A 500 -29.01 -17.43 -0.66
N ILE A 501 -28.22 -16.38 -0.44
CA ILE A 501 -27.59 -15.61 -1.52
C ILE A 501 -26.65 -16.49 -2.35
N TRP A 502 -25.82 -17.30 -1.69
CA TRP A 502 -24.95 -18.22 -2.41
C TRP A 502 -25.75 -19.19 -3.30
N ALA A 503 -26.84 -19.77 -2.79
CA ALA A 503 -27.69 -20.68 -3.54
C ALA A 503 -28.35 -20.00 -4.75
N ASP A 504 -28.89 -18.79 -4.56
CA ASP A 504 -29.57 -18.04 -5.63
C ASP A 504 -28.59 -17.63 -6.75
N ILE A 505 -27.39 -17.16 -6.38
CA ILE A 505 -26.37 -16.79 -7.36
C ILE A 505 -25.83 -18.04 -8.09
N ALA A 506 -25.57 -19.13 -7.37
CA ALA A 506 -25.04 -20.35 -7.96
C ALA A 506 -26.04 -21.06 -8.89
N ALA A 507 -27.35 -20.86 -8.70
CA ALA A 507 -28.38 -21.38 -9.57
C ALA A 507 -28.34 -20.74 -10.97
N GLU A 508 -28.10 -19.44 -11.05
CA GLU A 508 -28.03 -18.69 -12.31
C GLU A 508 -26.61 -18.72 -12.91
N PHE A 509 -25.57 -18.73 -12.06
CA PHE A 509 -24.16 -18.69 -12.43
C PHE A 509 -23.40 -19.88 -11.84
N SER A 510 -23.53 -21.05 -12.47
CA SER A 510 -22.96 -22.30 -11.96
C SER A 510 -21.43 -22.28 -11.82
N ASN A 511 -20.74 -21.48 -12.63
CA ASN A 511 -19.29 -21.26 -12.56
C ASN A 511 -18.84 -20.51 -11.29
N LEU A 512 -19.77 -19.88 -10.55
CA LEU A 512 -19.47 -19.11 -9.33
C LEU A 512 -19.66 -19.89 -8.03
N ASP A 513 -20.17 -21.13 -8.07
CA ASP A 513 -20.51 -21.91 -6.86
C ASP A 513 -19.33 -22.01 -5.85
N GLN A 514 -18.23 -22.62 -6.27
CA GLN A 514 -17.06 -22.81 -5.39
C GLN A 514 -16.39 -21.48 -4.99
N PRO A 515 -16.14 -20.53 -5.91
CA PRO A 515 -15.60 -19.22 -5.55
C PRO A 515 -16.41 -18.47 -4.48
N LEU A 516 -17.74 -18.53 -4.55
CA LEU A 516 -18.64 -17.89 -3.58
C LEU A 516 -18.58 -18.57 -2.22
N LYS A 517 -18.66 -19.90 -2.16
CA LYS A 517 -18.50 -20.65 -0.89
C LYS A 517 -17.21 -20.27 -0.18
N ASP A 518 -16.11 -20.27 -0.94
CA ASP A 518 -14.82 -19.92 -0.41
C ASP A 518 -14.81 -18.48 0.11
N ALA A 519 -15.47 -17.53 -0.58
CA ALA A 519 -15.55 -16.12 -0.17
C ALA A 519 -16.28 -15.96 1.17
N PHE A 520 -17.41 -16.65 1.37
CA PHE A 520 -18.19 -16.61 2.61
C PHE A 520 -17.59 -17.44 3.75
N SER A 521 -16.66 -18.35 3.47
CA SER A 521 -16.16 -19.33 4.46
C SER A 521 -15.43 -18.75 5.67
N GLN A 522 -14.80 -17.58 5.53
CA GLN A 522 -13.96 -16.98 6.57
C GLN A 522 -13.92 -15.45 6.44
N ARG A 523 -13.41 -14.79 7.48
CA ARG A 523 -13.24 -13.33 7.53
C ARG A 523 -12.23 -12.86 6.50
N GLN A 524 -12.69 -12.39 5.35
CA GLN A 524 -11.83 -11.96 4.24
C GLN A 524 -12.56 -11.00 3.31
N THR A 525 -11.78 -10.28 2.51
CA THR A 525 -12.26 -9.63 1.30
C THR A 525 -11.80 -10.49 0.13
N LYS A 526 -12.73 -11.04 -0.66
CA LYS A 526 -12.42 -11.87 -1.82
C LYS A 526 -13.08 -11.26 -3.05
N GLN A 527 -12.28 -11.06 -4.09
CA GLN A 527 -12.76 -10.63 -5.40
C GLN A 527 -12.86 -11.86 -6.31
N ILE A 528 -14.03 -12.06 -6.89
CA ILE A 528 -14.35 -13.09 -7.87
C ILE A 528 -14.50 -12.39 -9.21
N ARG A 529 -13.85 -12.90 -10.26
CA ARG A 529 -13.89 -12.31 -11.60
C ARG A 529 -14.24 -13.38 -12.63
N THR A 530 -15.18 -13.08 -13.50
CA THR A 530 -15.43 -13.76 -14.79
C THR A 530 -15.07 -12.80 -15.92
N GLU A 531 -15.36 -13.18 -17.17
CA GLU A 531 -15.09 -12.33 -18.34
C GLU A 531 -15.87 -11.00 -18.32
N ASP A 532 -17.10 -10.97 -17.78
CA ASP A 532 -17.98 -9.80 -17.82
C ASP A 532 -18.59 -9.42 -16.46
N LEU A 533 -18.11 -10.01 -15.36
CA LEU A 533 -18.63 -9.79 -14.01
C LEU A 533 -17.50 -9.82 -12.98
N ILE A 534 -17.51 -8.82 -12.10
CA ILE A 534 -16.67 -8.70 -10.92
C ILE A 534 -17.58 -8.62 -9.70
N ILE A 535 -17.37 -9.55 -8.78
CA ILE A 535 -18.04 -9.57 -7.47
C ILE A 535 -16.96 -9.40 -6.39
N GLU A 536 -17.04 -8.37 -5.57
CA GLU A 536 -16.20 -8.20 -4.40
C GLU A 536 -17.03 -8.46 -3.14
N ILE A 537 -16.64 -9.49 -2.38
CA ILE A 537 -17.32 -9.91 -1.16
C ILE A 537 -16.40 -9.61 0.02
N ASN A 538 -16.84 -8.74 0.93
CA ASN A 538 -16.14 -8.41 2.16
C ASN A 538 -16.92 -8.94 3.36
N VAL A 539 -16.44 -10.05 3.94
CA VAL A 539 -16.98 -10.66 5.16
C VAL A 539 -16.25 -10.09 6.37
N THR A 540 -16.93 -9.25 7.16
CA THR A 540 -16.32 -8.61 8.35
C THR A 540 -16.20 -9.59 9.51
N GLY A 541 -17.14 -10.53 9.61
CA GLY A 541 -17.17 -11.58 10.64
C GLY A 541 -18.00 -12.78 10.20
N THR A 542 -17.85 -13.90 10.91
CA THR A 542 -18.58 -15.16 10.65
C THR A 542 -19.66 -15.42 11.70
N ASN A 543 -20.02 -14.41 12.50
CA ASN A 543 -21.14 -14.49 13.44
C ASN A 543 -22.43 -14.08 12.71
N GLU A 544 -23.60 -14.51 13.18
CA GLU A 544 -24.88 -14.30 12.46
C GLU A 544 -25.23 -12.83 12.18
N ASP A 545 -24.84 -11.92 13.07
CA ASP A 545 -25.04 -10.47 12.95
C ASP A 545 -23.88 -9.74 12.25
N SER A 546 -22.80 -10.43 11.88
CA SER A 546 -21.71 -9.81 11.14
C SER A 546 -22.18 -9.34 9.76
N LEU A 547 -21.64 -8.22 9.30
CA LEU A 547 -21.99 -7.66 8.00
C LEU A 547 -21.18 -8.31 6.88
N VAL A 548 -21.84 -8.49 5.74
CA VAL A 548 -21.20 -8.86 4.49
C VAL A 548 -21.55 -7.80 3.46
N ASN A 549 -20.50 -7.17 2.92
CA ASN A 549 -20.65 -6.21 1.82
C ASN A 549 -20.38 -6.95 0.51
N ILE A 550 -21.32 -6.87 -0.43
CA ILE A 550 -21.21 -7.47 -1.76
C ILE A 550 -21.28 -6.35 -2.78
N GLN A 551 -20.20 -6.13 -3.50
CA GLN A 551 -20.17 -5.19 -4.62
C GLN A 551 -20.22 -5.97 -5.94
N ILE A 552 -21.12 -5.58 -6.83
CA ILE A 552 -21.25 -6.15 -8.17
C ILE A 552 -20.94 -5.08 -9.20
N SER A 553 -20.16 -5.44 -10.21
CA SER A 553 -19.81 -4.55 -11.33
C SER A 553 -19.40 -5.36 -12.57
N GLY A 554 -19.49 -4.78 -13.76
CA GLY A 554 -19.12 -5.44 -15.01
C GLY A 554 -19.97 -5.00 -16.19
N GLY A 555 -20.21 -5.89 -17.14
CA GLY A 555 -21.09 -5.65 -18.27
C GLY A 555 -22.45 -6.32 -18.11
N SER A 556 -22.83 -7.12 -19.10
CA SER A 556 -24.16 -7.72 -19.22
C SER A 556 -24.48 -8.72 -18.10
N GLU A 557 -23.51 -9.53 -17.67
CA GLU A 557 -23.67 -10.48 -16.56
C GLU A 557 -23.91 -9.76 -15.23
N ALA A 558 -23.25 -8.60 -15.01
CA ALA A 558 -23.46 -7.78 -13.83
C ALA A 558 -24.88 -7.21 -13.75
N LEU A 559 -25.46 -6.78 -14.88
CA LEU A 559 -26.85 -6.33 -14.93
C LEU A 559 -27.85 -7.45 -14.59
N LYS A 560 -27.60 -8.67 -15.09
CA LYS A 560 -28.42 -9.85 -14.76
C LYS A 560 -28.35 -10.16 -13.27
N LEU A 561 -27.14 -10.23 -12.70
CA LEU A 561 -26.96 -10.51 -11.29
C LEU A 561 -27.59 -9.43 -10.40
N ARG A 562 -27.45 -8.16 -10.77
CA ARG A 562 -28.12 -7.03 -10.10
C ARG A 562 -29.64 -7.21 -10.09
N SER A 563 -30.23 -7.59 -11.22
CA SER A 563 -31.68 -7.81 -11.32
C SER A 563 -32.18 -8.98 -10.47
N LEU A 564 -31.31 -9.96 -10.20
CA LEU A 564 -31.57 -11.06 -9.29
C LEU A 564 -31.47 -10.60 -7.84
N MET A 565 -30.40 -9.87 -7.48
CA MET A 565 -30.20 -9.36 -6.12
C MET A 565 -31.24 -8.32 -5.70
N ASP A 566 -31.68 -7.45 -6.62
CA ASP A 566 -32.72 -6.45 -6.36
C ASP A 566 -34.10 -7.06 -6.03
N LYS A 567 -34.32 -8.36 -6.30
CA LYS A 567 -35.57 -9.07 -5.97
C LYS A 567 -35.58 -9.66 -4.55
N LEU A 568 -34.44 -9.65 -3.86
CA LEU A 568 -34.30 -10.28 -2.54
C LEU A 568 -34.69 -9.29 -1.44
N GLU A 569 -35.70 -9.64 -0.63
CA GLU A 569 -36.31 -8.72 0.36
C GLU A 569 -35.40 -8.38 1.56
N TYR A 570 -34.34 -9.15 1.81
CA TYR A 570 -33.45 -9.03 2.97
C TYR A 570 -32.12 -8.31 2.66
N ILE A 571 -32.06 -7.59 1.53
CA ILE A 571 -30.85 -6.92 1.06
C ILE A 571 -31.03 -5.41 1.11
N GLU A 572 -30.10 -4.71 1.78
CA GLU A 572 -30.03 -3.25 1.71
C GLU A 572 -29.15 -2.83 0.54
N LYS A 573 -29.78 -2.27 -0.50
CA LYS A 573 -29.09 -1.69 -1.65
C LYS A 573 -28.52 -0.31 -1.29
N GLN A 574 -27.27 -0.07 -1.66
CA GLN A 574 -26.64 1.24 -1.56
C GLN A 574 -26.54 1.85 -2.96
N ASP A 575 -27.15 3.02 -3.11
CA ASP A 575 -27.05 3.86 -4.32
C ASP A 575 -25.76 4.70 -4.33
#